data_AF-A0A388T9G1-F1
#
_entry.id   AF-A0A388T9G1-F1
#
_cell.length_a   1.000
_cell.length_b   1.000
_cell.length_c   1.000
_cell.angle_alpha   90.00
_cell.angle_beta   90.00
_cell.angle_gamma   90.00
#
_symmetry.space_group_name_H-M   'P 1'
#
loop_
_entity.id
_entity.type
_entity.pdbx_description
1 polymer ?
#
loop_
_entity_poly.entity_id
_entity_poly.type
_entity_poly.pdbx_seq_one_letter_code
_entity_poly.pdbx_strand_id
1 'polypeptide(L)'
;MFAHQKHSAGSNIAHRQQRATAERWAPREWRRGRDLDAETVESLIERWPDLAALGSTFVRNLAAAGFHPFQMANPVKQVQGRRGLPEVKPGDVVEAMLAGGGEPRTVRLQVDRTPWPGGPDSTVLSDGRAVTAVVTASVRVVEDDGTTTARLVTDES
;
A
#
# COMPACT_ATOMS: atom_id res chain seq x y z
N MET A 1 11.78 -42.37 34.36
CA MET A 1 11.47 -41.29 35.33
C MET A 1 11.74 -39.96 34.62
N PHE A 2 10.80 -39.02 34.68
CA PHE A 2 10.45 -38.05 33.63
C PHE A 2 11.48 -36.95 33.32
N ALA A 3 11.65 -36.66 32.03
CA ALA A 3 12.27 -35.44 31.51
C ALA A 3 11.24 -34.30 31.53
N HIS A 4 11.55 -33.19 32.20
CA HIS A 4 10.69 -32.00 32.20
C HIS A 4 11.15 -30.97 31.17
N GLN A 5 10.34 -30.87 30.12
CA GLN A 5 10.32 -29.84 29.10
C GLN A 5 9.80 -28.53 29.70
N LYS A 6 10.62 -27.47 29.75
CA LYS A 6 10.20 -26.10 30.09
C LYS A 6 10.25 -25.24 28.83
N HIS A 7 9.11 -25.06 28.17
CA HIS A 7 8.94 -24.01 27.16
C HIS A 7 7.58 -23.32 27.33
N SER A 8 7.57 -22.02 27.01
CA SER A 8 6.38 -21.22 26.63
C SER A 8 5.64 -20.40 27.69
N ALA A 9 6.35 -19.61 28.51
CA ALA A 9 5.75 -18.47 29.22
C ALA A 9 6.20 -17.08 28.71
N GLY A 10 7.34 -16.99 28.01
CA GLY A 10 7.92 -15.70 27.61
C GLY A 10 7.30 -15.03 26.38
N SER A 11 6.68 -15.79 25.46
CA SER A 11 6.24 -15.26 24.16
C SER A 11 4.95 -14.42 24.25
N ASN A 12 4.05 -14.75 25.18
CA ASN A 12 2.75 -14.06 25.31
C ASN A 12 2.84 -12.68 25.99
N ILE A 13 3.85 -12.44 26.82
CA ILE A 13 4.02 -11.15 27.53
C ILE A 13 4.62 -10.09 26.57
N ALA A 14 5.57 -10.49 25.72
CA ALA A 14 6.17 -9.61 24.72
C ALA A 14 5.12 -9.10 23.70
N HIS A 15 4.23 -9.98 23.23
CA HIS A 15 3.17 -9.61 22.29
C HIS A 15 2.10 -8.69 22.90
N ARG A 16 1.77 -8.85 24.20
CA ARG A 16 0.85 -7.94 24.91
C ARG A 16 1.47 -6.58 25.18
N GLN A 17 2.75 -6.53 25.56
CA GLN A 17 3.45 -5.27 25.82
C GLN A 17 3.66 -4.45 24.54
N GLN A 18 3.95 -5.09 23.40
CA GLN A 18 4.06 -4.38 22.11
C GLN A 18 2.73 -3.76 21.63
N ARG A 19 1.59 -4.41 21.88
CA ARG A 19 0.27 -3.83 21.58
C ARG A 19 -0.05 -2.62 22.47
N ALA A 20 0.26 -2.72 23.76
CA ALA A 20 0.03 -1.63 24.71
C ALA A 20 0.95 -0.41 24.49
N THR A 21 2.15 -0.60 23.94
CA THR A 21 3.03 0.53 23.57
C THR A 21 2.65 1.15 22.24
N ALA A 22 2.14 0.40 21.26
CA ALA A 22 1.68 0.98 19.99
C ALA A 22 0.50 1.95 20.17
N GLU A 23 -0.47 1.62 21.03
CA GLU A 23 -1.63 2.49 21.31
C GLU A 23 -1.30 3.71 22.19
N ARG A 24 -0.21 3.66 22.96
CA ARG A 24 0.17 4.73 23.89
C ARG A 24 0.95 5.87 23.23
N TRP A 25 1.51 5.63 22.05
CA TRP A 25 2.35 6.60 21.32
C TRP A 25 1.65 7.25 20.12
N ALA A 26 0.48 6.74 19.72
CA ALA A 26 -0.35 7.41 18.73
C ALA A 26 -1.08 8.60 19.40
N PRO A 27 -1.01 9.83 18.85
CA PRO A 27 -1.78 10.94 19.37
C PRO A 27 -3.27 10.59 19.37
N ARG A 28 -4.02 11.16 20.33
CA ARG A 28 -5.43 10.82 20.60
C ARG A 28 -6.33 10.95 19.37
N GLU A 29 -5.92 11.76 18.40
CA GLU A 29 -6.61 12.06 17.14
C GLU A 29 -6.56 10.90 16.12
N TRP A 30 -5.72 9.87 16.38
CA TRP A 30 -5.32 8.83 15.41
C TRP A 30 -5.84 7.45 15.82
N ARG A 31 -6.84 7.44 16.71
CA ARG A 31 -7.51 6.22 17.13
C ARG A 31 -8.44 5.74 16.02
N ARG A 32 -8.44 4.43 15.81
CA ARG A 32 -9.27 3.71 14.83
C ARG A 32 -10.71 4.26 14.81
N GLY A 33 -11.20 4.63 13.62
CA GLY A 33 -12.57 5.12 13.43
C GLY A 33 -12.77 6.63 13.53
N ARG A 34 -11.70 7.43 13.53
CA ARG A 34 -11.77 8.88 13.26
C ARG A 34 -11.28 9.19 11.85
N ASP A 35 -12.03 10.01 11.13
CA ASP A 35 -11.56 10.64 9.91
C ASP A 35 -10.62 11.79 10.26
N LEU A 36 -9.48 11.85 9.56
CA LEU A 36 -8.62 13.02 9.57
C LEU A 36 -9.19 14.08 8.63
N ASP A 37 -9.30 15.34 9.09
CA ASP A 37 -9.61 16.46 8.22
C ASP A 37 -8.47 16.72 7.20
N ALA A 38 -8.75 17.56 6.20
CA ALA A 38 -7.79 17.83 5.13
C ALA A 38 -6.52 18.53 5.65
N GLU A 39 -6.66 19.47 6.57
CA GLU A 39 -5.55 20.24 7.14
C GLU A 39 -4.57 19.35 7.93
N THR A 40 -5.11 18.39 8.68
CA THR A 40 -4.31 17.41 9.42
C THR A 40 -3.57 16.47 8.46
N VAL A 41 -4.20 16.07 7.37
CA VAL A 41 -3.55 15.24 6.33
C VAL A 41 -2.44 16.02 5.62
N GLU A 42 -2.64 17.30 5.30
CA GLU A 42 -1.59 18.13 4.69
C GLU A 42 -0.41 18.33 5.65
N SER A 43 -0.69 18.67 6.91
CA SER A 43 0.34 18.78 7.96
C SER A 43 1.13 17.48 8.13
N LEU A 44 0.47 16.34 7.92
CA LEU A 44 1.10 15.03 7.96
C LEU A 44 2.07 14.82 6.81
N ILE A 45 1.64 15.16 5.59
CA ILE A 45 2.43 15.05 4.37
C ILE A 45 3.63 16.00 4.44
N GLU A 46 3.46 17.22 4.94
CA GLU A 46 4.56 18.17 5.14
C GLU A 46 5.62 17.62 6.10
N ARG A 47 5.19 17.02 7.22
CA ARG A 47 6.09 16.42 8.21
C ARG A 47 6.75 15.12 7.75
N TRP A 48 6.07 14.39 6.85
CA TRP A 48 6.55 13.13 6.28
C TRP A 48 6.39 13.17 4.75
N PRO A 49 7.32 13.81 4.01
CA PRO A 49 7.20 14.03 2.57
C PRO A 49 7.01 12.74 1.76
N ASP A 50 7.50 11.61 2.26
CA ASP A 50 7.31 10.28 1.66
C ASP A 50 5.82 9.90 1.53
N LEU A 51 4.94 10.46 2.35
CA LEU A 51 3.50 10.24 2.30
C LEU A 51 2.82 10.99 1.15
N ALA A 52 3.47 12.01 0.59
CA ALA A 52 2.93 12.72 -0.58
C ALA A 52 2.66 11.75 -1.74
N ALA A 53 3.54 10.75 -1.89
CA ALA A 53 3.44 9.68 -2.88
C ALA A 53 2.15 8.84 -2.76
N LEU A 54 1.56 8.76 -1.55
CA LEU A 54 0.32 8.06 -1.28
C LEU A 54 -0.92 8.88 -1.59
N GLY A 55 -0.82 10.21 -1.66
CA GLY A 55 -1.96 11.12 -1.80
C GLY A 55 -2.84 11.23 -0.54
N SER A 56 -3.48 12.39 -0.39
CA SER A 56 -4.23 12.77 0.82
C SER A 56 -5.38 11.80 1.18
N THR A 57 -6.14 11.33 0.19
CA THR A 57 -7.24 10.37 0.42
C THR A 57 -6.76 9.05 1.03
N PHE A 58 -5.61 8.54 0.58
CA PHE A 58 -5.11 7.25 1.07
C PHE A 58 -4.41 7.39 2.41
N VAL A 59 -3.70 8.48 2.62
CA VAL A 59 -3.18 8.86 3.94
C VAL A 59 -4.32 8.93 4.96
N ARG A 60 -5.45 9.56 4.60
CA ARG A 60 -6.66 9.60 5.44
C ARG A 60 -7.18 8.19 5.74
N ASN A 61 -7.33 7.34 4.73
CA ASN A 61 -7.83 5.97 4.91
C ASN A 61 -6.91 5.11 5.79
N LEU A 62 -5.59 5.20 5.60
CA LEU A 62 -4.60 4.49 6.42
C LEU A 62 -4.60 5.02 7.85
N ALA A 63 -4.68 6.32 8.05
CA ALA A 63 -4.79 6.91 9.38
C ALA A 63 -6.08 6.47 10.08
N ALA A 64 -7.23 6.48 9.40
CA ALA A 64 -8.50 6.01 9.93
C ALA A 64 -8.47 4.52 10.32
N ALA A 65 -7.67 3.72 9.58
CA ALA A 65 -7.40 2.33 9.88
C ALA A 65 -6.39 2.12 11.04
N GLY A 66 -5.76 3.19 11.55
CA GLY A 66 -4.85 3.18 12.69
C GLY A 66 -3.38 2.95 12.34
N PHE A 67 -2.98 3.09 11.08
CA PHE A 67 -1.58 3.02 10.68
C PHE A 67 -0.82 4.27 11.11
N HIS A 68 0.43 4.11 11.53
CA HIS A 68 1.33 5.21 11.91
C HIS A 68 2.13 5.72 10.69
N PRO A 69 2.56 7.00 10.60
CA PRO A 69 3.26 7.54 9.43
C PRO A 69 4.46 6.73 8.95
N PHE A 70 5.31 6.25 9.86
CA PHE A 70 6.43 5.38 9.48
C PHE A 70 5.96 4.06 8.83
N GLN A 71 4.81 3.52 9.25
CA GLN A 71 4.21 2.32 8.66
C GLN A 71 3.58 2.60 7.30
N MET A 72 3.18 3.85 7.03
CA MET A 72 2.67 4.28 5.72
C MET A 72 3.81 4.59 4.74
N ALA A 73 4.93 5.15 5.22
CA ALA A 73 6.08 5.51 4.40
C ALA A 73 6.95 4.31 3.99
N ASN A 74 7.06 3.29 4.86
CA ASN A 74 7.87 2.09 4.57
C ASN A 74 7.41 1.32 3.32
N PRO A 75 6.10 1.09 3.10
CA PRO A 75 5.57 0.49 1.89
C PRO A 75 6.00 1.23 0.62
N VAL A 76 5.92 2.57 0.61
CA VAL A 76 6.32 3.39 -0.56
C VAL A 76 7.79 3.17 -0.92
N LYS A 77 8.67 3.26 0.09
CA LYS A 77 10.12 3.07 -0.11
C LYS A 77 10.47 1.65 -0.56
N GLN A 78 9.77 0.65 -0.04
CA GLN A 78 9.99 -0.74 -0.44
C GLN A 78 9.61 -0.99 -1.89
N VAL A 79 8.65 -0.26 -2.45
CA VAL A 79 8.23 -0.43 -3.85
C VAL A 79 9.13 0.30 -4.82
N GLN A 80 9.56 1.52 -4.49
CA GLN A 80 10.53 2.24 -5.31
C GLN A 80 11.87 1.50 -5.44
N GLY A 81 12.19 0.62 -4.47
CA GLY A 81 13.37 -0.24 -4.50
C GLY A 81 13.14 -1.68 -5.01
N ARG A 82 11.92 -2.07 -5.40
CA ARG A 82 11.65 -3.45 -5.84
C ARG A 82 12.25 -3.72 -7.21
N ARG A 83 13.20 -4.65 -7.25
CA ARG A 83 13.81 -5.15 -8.49
C ARG A 83 12.71 -5.67 -9.43
N GLY A 84 12.61 -5.07 -10.61
CA GLY A 84 11.64 -5.46 -11.64
C GLY A 84 10.38 -4.59 -11.75
N LEU A 85 10.17 -3.64 -10.83
CA LEU A 85 9.17 -2.59 -11.04
C LEU A 85 9.86 -1.40 -11.74
N PRO A 86 9.39 -0.95 -12.92
CA PRO A 86 9.87 0.30 -13.49
C PRO A 86 9.58 1.49 -12.56
N GLU A 87 10.30 2.60 -12.74
CA GLU A 87 9.93 3.85 -12.09
C GLU A 87 8.56 4.30 -12.63
N VAL A 88 7.52 4.21 -11.79
CA VAL A 88 6.14 4.59 -12.14
C VAL A 88 5.78 5.88 -11.39
N LYS A 89 5.33 6.88 -12.14
CA LYS A 89 4.96 8.22 -11.66
C LYS A 89 3.47 8.45 -11.76
N PRO A 90 2.89 9.31 -10.91
CA PRO A 90 1.54 9.80 -11.12
C PRO A 90 1.39 10.40 -12.53
N GLY A 91 0.34 10.00 -13.23
CA GLY A 91 0.06 10.38 -14.62
C GLY A 91 0.47 9.33 -15.66
N ASP A 92 1.37 8.40 -15.32
CA ASP A 92 1.81 7.35 -16.25
C ASP A 92 0.64 6.41 -16.58
N VAL A 93 0.60 5.91 -17.81
CA VAL A 93 -0.27 4.79 -18.18
C VAL A 93 0.50 3.49 -18.01
N VAL A 94 -0.11 2.55 -17.32
CA VAL A 94 0.55 1.32 -16.90
C VAL A 94 -0.28 0.14 -17.37
N GLU A 95 0.40 -0.82 -17.98
CA GLU A 95 -0.14 -2.14 -18.29
C GLU A 95 0.43 -3.16 -17.29
N ALA A 96 -0.43 -3.97 -16.69
CA ALA A 96 -0.01 -4.97 -15.70
C ALA A 96 -1.03 -6.12 -15.58
N MET A 97 -0.57 -7.28 -15.14
CA MET A 97 -1.41 -8.44 -14.85
C MET A 97 -2.02 -8.33 -13.45
N LEU A 98 -3.31 -8.58 -13.29
CA LEU A 98 -3.98 -8.62 -11.99
C LEU A 98 -3.37 -9.67 -11.07
N ALA A 99 -3.19 -9.33 -9.79
CA ALA A 99 -2.77 -10.26 -8.75
C ALA A 99 -4.02 -10.94 -8.15
N GLY A 100 -4.09 -12.27 -8.25
CA GLY A 100 -5.17 -13.07 -7.67
C GLY A 100 -5.26 -14.46 -8.31
N GLY A 101 -5.86 -15.42 -7.60
CA GLY A 101 -5.94 -16.83 -8.02
C GLY A 101 -6.95 -17.15 -9.14
N GLY A 102 -7.32 -16.16 -9.95
CA GLY A 102 -8.21 -16.32 -11.10
C GLY A 102 -7.45 -16.44 -12.42
N GLU A 103 -8.19 -16.40 -13.54
CA GLU A 103 -7.56 -16.32 -14.86
C GLU A 103 -6.65 -15.08 -14.96
N PRO A 104 -5.47 -15.21 -15.58
CA PRO A 104 -4.60 -14.07 -15.84
C PRO A 104 -5.33 -13.02 -16.67
N ARG A 105 -5.44 -11.81 -16.15
CA ARG A 105 -6.06 -10.67 -16.83
C ARG A 105 -5.12 -9.49 -16.79
N THR A 106 -4.94 -8.87 -17.94
CA THR A 106 -4.16 -7.64 -18.07
C THR A 106 -5.08 -6.44 -17.92
N VAL A 107 -4.64 -5.44 -17.17
CA VAL A 107 -5.29 -4.15 -17.03
C VAL A 107 -4.39 -3.06 -17.55
N ARG A 108 -5.00 -2.06 -18.18
CA ARG A 108 -4.35 -0.80 -18.51
C ARG A 108 -5.04 0.32 -17.76
N LEU A 109 -4.27 1.10 -17.00
CA LEU A 109 -4.81 2.19 -16.20
C LEU A 109 -3.81 3.35 -16.11
N GLN A 110 -4.32 4.57 -16.07
CA GLN A 110 -3.52 5.74 -15.74
C GLN A 110 -3.38 5.82 -14.22
N VAL A 111 -2.15 5.79 -13.72
CA VAL A 111 -1.92 5.86 -12.28
C VAL A 111 -2.11 7.28 -11.77
N ASP A 112 -2.87 7.44 -10.69
CA ASP A 112 -3.07 8.75 -10.06
C ASP A 112 -2.04 9.05 -8.97
N ARG A 113 -1.27 8.04 -8.55
CA ARG A 113 -0.28 8.15 -7.47
C ARG A 113 0.81 7.09 -7.57
N THR A 114 1.86 7.26 -6.77
CA THR A 114 2.96 6.30 -6.74
C THR A 114 2.46 4.93 -6.25
N PRO A 115 2.83 3.83 -6.94
CA PRO A 115 2.45 2.49 -6.51
C PRO A 115 2.97 2.10 -5.12
N TRP A 116 2.26 1.21 -4.43
CA TRP A 116 2.67 0.67 -3.12
C TRP A 116 2.52 -0.86 -3.07
N PRO A 117 3.11 -1.58 -2.10
CA PRO A 117 3.15 -3.03 -2.11
C PRO A 117 1.82 -3.58 -1.61
N GLY A 118 1.28 -4.56 -2.33
CA GLY A 118 0.10 -5.33 -1.92
C GLY A 118 0.43 -6.67 -1.25
N GLY A 119 1.68 -7.13 -1.37
CA GLY A 119 2.13 -8.47 -0.99
C GLY A 119 3.55 -8.76 -1.51
N PRO A 120 4.12 -9.96 -1.30
CA PRO A 120 5.48 -10.29 -1.71
C PRO A 120 5.75 -10.04 -3.20
N ASP A 121 4.84 -10.50 -4.07
CA ASP A 121 4.97 -10.43 -5.53
C ASP A 121 3.93 -9.50 -6.17
N SER A 122 3.22 -8.70 -5.38
CA SER A 122 2.16 -7.82 -5.86
C SER A 122 2.39 -6.36 -5.51
N THR A 123 2.09 -5.50 -6.47
CA THR A 123 2.06 -4.04 -6.37
C THR A 123 0.59 -3.59 -6.46
N VAL A 124 0.21 -2.56 -5.73
CA VAL A 124 -1.09 -1.91 -5.83
C VAL A 124 -0.93 -0.64 -6.65
N LEU A 125 -1.74 -0.54 -7.69
CA LEU A 125 -1.90 0.65 -8.52
C LEU A 125 -3.23 1.31 -8.18
N SER A 126 -3.33 2.62 -8.40
CA SER A 126 -4.56 3.39 -8.22
C SER A 126 -4.76 4.31 -9.41
N ASP A 127 -6.00 4.45 -9.87
CA ASP A 127 -6.42 5.38 -10.92
C ASP A 127 -7.23 6.57 -10.36
N GLY A 128 -7.24 6.70 -9.03
CA GLY A 128 -7.99 7.72 -8.29
C GLY A 128 -9.46 7.38 -8.05
N ARG A 129 -9.99 6.33 -8.70
CA ARG A 129 -11.34 5.81 -8.50
C ARG A 129 -11.33 4.47 -7.79
N ALA A 130 -10.38 3.61 -8.15
CA ALA A 130 -10.20 2.27 -7.64
C ALA A 130 -8.73 1.99 -7.34
N VAL A 131 -8.51 0.98 -6.49
CA VAL A 131 -7.19 0.40 -6.25
C VAL A 131 -7.16 -1.02 -6.81
N THR A 132 -6.08 -1.35 -7.50
CA THR A 132 -5.92 -2.61 -8.24
C THR A 132 -4.61 -3.27 -7.84
N ALA A 133 -4.68 -4.49 -7.31
CA ALA A 133 -3.49 -5.29 -7.06
C ALA A 133 -3.05 -5.98 -8.35
N VAL A 134 -1.77 -5.85 -8.71
CA VAL A 134 -1.14 -6.39 -9.91
C VAL A 134 0.14 -7.13 -9.57
N VAL A 135 0.55 -8.08 -10.40
CA VAL A 135 1.82 -8.80 -10.25
C VAL A 135 2.97 -7.83 -10.51
N THR A 136 3.85 -7.63 -9.52
CA THR A 136 4.91 -6.61 -9.58
C THR A 136 5.78 -6.73 -10.83
N ALA A 137 6.17 -7.96 -11.20
CA ALA A 137 7.04 -8.21 -12.36
C ALA A 137 6.36 -7.99 -13.73
N SER A 138 5.04 -7.84 -13.76
CA SER A 138 4.28 -7.62 -15.00
C SER A 138 4.09 -6.15 -15.35
N VAL A 139 4.42 -5.25 -14.43
CA VAL A 139 4.15 -3.82 -14.56
C VAL A 139 5.03 -3.19 -15.63
N ARG A 140 4.41 -2.51 -16.60
CA ARG A 140 5.08 -1.78 -17.68
C ARG A 140 4.43 -0.42 -17.88
N VAL A 141 5.26 0.62 -17.98
CA VAL A 141 4.79 1.94 -18.43
C VAL A 141 4.61 1.90 -19.94
N VAL A 142 3.46 2.34 -20.44
CA VAL A 142 3.11 2.36 -21.85
C VAL A 142 2.71 3.78 -22.26
N GLU A 143 2.82 4.11 -23.55
CA GLU A 143 2.36 5.40 -24.07
C GLU A 143 0.84 5.51 -23.93
N ASP A 144 0.33 6.71 -23.65
CA ASP A 144 -1.11 6.96 -23.62
C ASP A 144 -1.64 7.12 -25.05
N ASP A 145 -2.52 6.22 -25.49
CA ASP A 145 -3.17 6.28 -26.80
C ASP A 145 -4.52 7.03 -26.77
N GLY A 146 -4.87 7.63 -25.63
CA GLY A 146 -6.09 8.41 -25.46
C GLY A 146 -7.35 7.56 -25.18
N THR A 147 -7.23 6.25 -25.00
CA THR A 147 -8.37 5.36 -24.66
C THR A 147 -8.47 5.00 -23.17
N THR A 148 -7.61 5.58 -22.33
CA THR A 148 -7.32 5.10 -20.98
C THR A 148 -8.40 5.44 -19.95
N THR A 149 -9.42 4.58 -19.86
CA THR A 149 -10.16 4.30 -18.62
C THR A 149 -9.81 2.88 -18.22
N ALA A 150 -9.70 2.56 -16.93
CA ALA A 150 -9.37 1.21 -16.48
C ALA A 150 -10.21 0.15 -17.22
N ARG A 151 -9.59 -0.57 -18.16
CA ARG A 151 -10.25 -1.55 -19.02
C ARG A 151 -9.49 -2.85 -18.94
N LEU A 152 -10.24 -3.93 -18.88
CA LEU A 152 -9.70 -5.27 -19.09
C LEU A 152 -9.17 -5.31 -20.52
N VAL A 153 -7.90 -5.65 -20.71
CA VAL A 153 -7.38 -5.97 -22.04
C VAL A 153 -7.74 -7.42 -22.29
N THR A 154 -8.80 -7.66 -23.06
CA THR A 154 -9.06 -8.99 -23.64
C THR A 154 -8.22 -9.10 -24.89
N ASP A 155 -7.24 -9.99 -24.86
CA ASP A 155 -6.51 -10.42 -26.04
C ASP A 155 -7.50 -11.16 -26.94
N GLU A 156 -8.00 -10.50 -27.99
CA GLU A 156 -8.69 -11.19 -29.07
C GLU A 156 -7.61 -11.76 -30.00
N SER A 157 -7.18 -12.98 -29.68
CA SER A 157 -6.41 -13.88 -30.57
C SER A 157 -7.34 -14.85 -31.27
#